data_AF-A0A087U331-F1
#
_entry.id   AF-A0A087U331-F1
#
_cell.length_a   1.000
_cell.length_b   1.000
_cell.length_c   1.000
_cell.angle_alpha   90.00
_cell.angle_beta   90.00
_cell.angle_gamma   90.00
#
_symmetry.space_group_name_H-M   'P 1'
#
loop_
_entity.id
_entity.type
_entity.pdbx_description
1 polymer ?
#
loop_
_entity_poly.entity_id
_entity_poly.type
_entity_poly.pdbx_seq_one_letter_code
_entity_poly.pdbx_strand_id
1 'polypeptide(L)'
;ISNQSLVLQRVRKEHRGKYRCLAANTEGQGQSLDLLLEVRYAPTCKSTQKSAYGVARNEAVNVTCEVESDPSDVTFRWALNNSIESVALHNFTSHGAYSVLTFTPKAMPEFGALLCWGRNVVGEQKE
;
A
#
# COMPACT_ATOMS: atom_id res chain seq x y z
N ILE A 1 13.69 10.91 -24.29
CA ILE A 1 14.56 12.10 -24.24
C ILE A 1 14.11 13.02 -25.36
N SER A 2 13.64 14.23 -25.03
CA SER A 2 13.25 15.25 -26.01
C SER A 2 14.00 16.52 -25.65
N ASN A 3 14.67 17.16 -26.61
CA ASN A 3 15.45 18.39 -26.39
C ASN A 3 16.38 18.33 -25.16
N GLN A 4 17.25 17.31 -25.08
CA GLN A 4 18.22 17.14 -23.98
C GLN A 4 17.58 16.99 -22.57
N SER A 5 16.26 16.78 -22.52
CA SER A 5 15.50 16.60 -21.27
C SER A 5 14.88 15.21 -21.20
N LEU A 6 14.83 14.64 -19.99
CA LEU A 6 14.06 13.44 -19.71
C LEU A 6 12.69 13.86 -19.17
N VAL A 7 11.64 13.58 -19.93
CA VAL A 7 10.26 13.83 -19.53
C VAL A 7 9.62 12.49 -19.18
N LEU A 8 9.26 12.31 -17.90
CA LEU A 8 8.52 11.15 -17.43
C LEU A 8 7.04 11.53 -17.31
N GLN A 9 6.19 10.92 -18.12
CA GLN A 9 4.75 11.11 -18.07
C GLN A 9 4.11 9.95 -17.31
N ARG A 10 3.06 10.24 -16.52
CA ARG A 10 2.35 9.25 -15.69
C ARG A 10 3.31 8.48 -14.78
N VAL A 11 4.10 9.23 -14.00
CA VAL A 11 5.07 8.69 -13.04
C VAL A 11 4.38 7.71 -12.08
N ARG A 12 5.05 6.60 -11.81
CA ARG A 12 4.62 5.49 -10.94
C ARG A 12 5.72 5.16 -9.93
N LYS A 13 5.38 4.40 -8.89
CA LYS A 13 6.33 4.07 -7.81
C LYS A 13 7.62 3.41 -8.31
N GLU A 14 7.52 2.61 -9.38
CA GLU A 14 8.65 1.95 -10.06
C GLU A 14 9.63 2.92 -10.75
N HIS A 15 9.26 4.19 -10.97
CA HIS A 15 10.17 5.21 -11.47
C HIS A 15 10.99 5.88 -10.35
N ARG A 16 10.76 5.54 -9.08
CA ARG A 16 11.62 6.00 -7.99
C ARG A 16 13.04 5.50 -8.22
N GLY A 17 14.01 6.39 -8.08
CA GLY A 17 15.41 6.00 -8.19
C GLY A 17 16.34 7.17 -8.45
N LYS A 18 17.62 6.85 -8.61
CA LYS A 18 18.63 7.83 -8.98
C LYS A 18 18.70 7.98 -10.49
N TYR A 19 18.67 9.22 -10.94
CA TYR A 19 18.84 9.60 -12.33
C TYR A 19 20.11 10.42 -12.47
N ARG A 20 20.82 10.23 -13.57
CA ARG A 20 21.97 11.05 -13.97
C ARG A 20 21.96 11.25 -15.46
N CYS A 21 22.47 12.39 -15.90
CA CYS A 21 22.64 12.69 -17.31
C CYS A 21 24.04 12.28 -17.76
N LEU A 22 24.12 11.68 -18.95
CA LEU A 22 25.37 11.38 -19.63
C LEU A 22 25.41 12.19 -20.92
N ALA A 23 26.46 12.98 -21.10
CA ALA A 23 26.71 13.75 -22.31
C ALA A 23 28.04 13.34 -22.91
N ALA A 24 28.11 13.25 -24.24
CA ALA A 24 29.32 12.88 -24.97
C ALA A 24 29.54 13.82 -26.16
N ASN A 25 30.79 14.20 -26.40
CA ASN A 25 31.25 14.90 -27.60
C ASN A 25 32.55 14.24 -28.11
N THR A 26 33.20 14.86 -29.10
CA THR A 26 34.47 14.35 -29.67
C THR A 26 35.60 14.28 -28.66
N GLU A 27 35.55 15.09 -27.60
CA GLU A 27 36.58 15.19 -26.57
C GLU A 27 36.39 14.18 -25.43
N GLY A 28 35.19 13.60 -25.28
CA GLY A 28 34.93 12.57 -24.28
C GLY A 28 33.50 12.55 -23.74
N GLN A 29 33.35 12.01 -22.53
CA GLN A 29 32.06 11.85 -21.84
C GLN A 29 32.07 12.58 -20.49
N GLY A 30 30.99 13.30 -20.20
CA GLY A 30 30.71 13.92 -18.91
C GLY A 30 29.46 13.31 -18.27
N GLN A 31 29.43 13.28 -16.94
CA GLN A 31 28.29 12.79 -16.16
C GLN A 31 27.85 13.85 -15.15
N SER A 32 26.54 14.02 -14.97
CA SER A 32 26.02 14.86 -13.89
C SER A 32 26.14 14.15 -12.53
N LEU A 33 25.90 14.90 -11.45
CA LEU A 33 25.59 14.30 -10.16
C LEU A 33 24.29 13.49 -10.22
N ASP A 34 24.15 12.55 -9.30
CA ASP A 34 22.93 11.77 -9.11
C ASP A 34 21.82 12.66 -8.53
N LEU A 35 20.65 12.60 -9.15
CA LEU A 35 19.39 13.17 -8.67
C LEU A 35 18.47 12.04 -8.20
N LEU A 36 18.08 12.05 -6.93
CA LEU A 36 17.09 11.10 -6.41
C LEU A 36 15.67 11.60 -6.76
N LEU A 37 14.97 10.84 -7.59
CA LEU A 37 13.54 11.04 -7.83
C LEU A 37 12.75 10.30 -6.76
N GLU A 38 12.18 11.04 -5.82
CA GLU A 38 11.20 10.52 -4.86
C GLU A 38 9.80 10.52 -5.49
N VAL A 39 9.10 9.40 -5.37
CA VAL A 39 7.73 9.24 -5.86
C VAL A 39 6.84 8.84 -4.70
N ARG A 40 5.99 9.77 -4.24
CA ARG A 40 4.96 9.50 -3.22
C ARG A 40 3.72 8.89 -3.88
N TYR A 41 3.08 7.95 -3.20
CA TYR A 41 1.93 7.21 -3.73
C TYR A 41 0.98 6.81 -2.60
N ALA A 42 -0.32 6.70 -2.94
CA ALA A 42 -1.33 6.19 -2.02
C ALA A 42 -1.06 4.71 -1.68
N PRO A 43 -1.49 4.21 -0.51
CA PRO A 43 -1.16 2.86 -0.08
C PRO A 43 -1.64 1.77 -1.05
N THR A 44 -0.85 0.70 -1.22
CA THR A 44 -1.20 -0.48 -2.03
C THR A 44 -1.04 -1.76 -1.24
N CYS A 45 -1.93 -2.76 -1.40
CA CYS A 45 -1.81 -4.06 -0.74
C CYS A 45 -0.45 -4.68 -0.97
N LYS A 46 0.18 -5.20 0.09
CA LYS A 46 1.39 -6.01 -0.07
C LYS A 46 1.05 -7.37 -0.67
N SER A 47 1.79 -7.78 -1.70
CA SER A 47 1.52 -9.01 -2.44
C SER A 47 1.66 -10.29 -1.60
N THR A 48 2.46 -10.26 -0.54
CA THR A 48 2.75 -11.42 0.31
C THR A 48 1.80 -11.54 1.51
N GLN A 49 0.71 -10.77 1.55
CA GLN A 49 -0.23 -10.79 2.66
C GLN A 49 -1.07 -12.08 2.68
N LYS A 50 -1.32 -12.62 3.87
CA LYS A 50 -2.22 -13.75 4.08
C LYS A 50 -3.67 -13.31 3.79
N SER A 51 -4.34 -14.02 2.89
CA SER A 51 -5.72 -13.69 2.45
C SER A 51 -6.81 -14.58 3.04
N ALA A 52 -6.46 -15.72 3.63
CA ALA A 52 -7.41 -16.68 4.19
C ALA A 52 -7.06 -17.08 5.62
N TYR A 53 -8.05 -17.02 6.51
CA TYR A 53 -7.92 -17.36 7.93
C TYR A 53 -8.99 -18.39 8.29
N GLY A 54 -8.58 -19.61 8.63
CA GLY A 54 -9.46 -20.61 9.21
C GLY A 54 -9.59 -20.36 10.71
N VAL A 55 -10.81 -20.22 11.21
CA VAL A 55 -11.10 -19.92 12.61
C VAL A 55 -12.36 -20.66 13.04
N ALA A 56 -12.37 -21.22 14.26
CA ALA A 56 -13.57 -21.84 14.81
C ALA A 56 -14.53 -20.80 15.42
N ARG A 57 -15.77 -21.20 15.61
CA ARG A 57 -16.75 -20.36 16.32
C ARG A 57 -16.26 -20.04 17.72
N ASN A 58 -16.37 -18.78 18.13
CA ASN A 58 -15.90 -18.23 19.41
C ASN A 58 -14.38 -18.25 19.60
N GLU A 59 -13.61 -18.57 18.56
CA GLU A 59 -12.15 -18.46 18.59
C GLU A 59 -11.72 -17.10 18.04
N ALA A 60 -10.75 -16.46 18.70
CA ALA A 60 -10.22 -15.19 18.23
C ALA A 60 -9.07 -15.41 17.25
N VAL A 61 -9.05 -14.62 16.17
CA VAL A 61 -7.97 -14.61 15.19
C VAL A 61 -7.49 -13.18 14.97
N ASN A 62 -6.16 -13.03 14.84
CA ASN A 62 -5.53 -11.76 14.49
C ASN A 62 -5.32 -11.71 12.97
N VAL A 63 -6.05 -10.83 12.31
CA VAL A 63 -5.99 -10.60 10.86
C VAL A 63 -5.11 -9.39 10.60
N THR A 64 -4.07 -9.58 9.79
CA THR A 64 -3.06 -8.55 9.52
C THR A 64 -3.28 -7.97 8.13
N CYS A 65 -3.31 -6.64 8.06
CA CYS A 65 -3.31 -5.86 6.83
C CYS A 65 -2.00 -5.08 6.76
N GLU A 66 -1.24 -5.30 5.70
CA GLU A 66 0.02 -4.62 5.44
C GLU A 66 -0.03 -3.97 4.06
N VAL A 67 0.31 -2.69 4.01
CA VAL A 67 0.33 -1.91 2.78
C VAL A 67 1.72 -1.38 2.49
N GLU A 68 2.04 -1.23 1.21
CA GLU A 68 3.17 -0.41 0.76
C GLU A 68 2.68 1.02 0.60
N SER A 69 3.35 1.99 1.24
CA SER A 69 2.92 3.39 1.23
C SER A 69 4.12 4.32 1.34
N ASP A 70 4.06 5.44 0.63
CA ASP A 70 4.95 6.59 0.85
C ASP A 70 4.15 7.89 0.74
N PRO A 71 3.99 8.66 1.85
CA PRO A 71 4.63 8.48 3.16
C PRO A 71 4.15 7.25 3.96
N SER A 72 4.94 6.81 4.95
CA SER A 72 4.67 5.61 5.76
C SER A 72 3.56 5.78 6.80
N ASP A 73 3.10 7.01 7.04
CA ASP A 73 2.01 7.29 7.96
C ASP A 73 0.68 6.96 7.30
N VAL A 74 0.08 5.86 7.73
CA VAL A 74 -1.16 5.32 7.17
C VAL A 74 -2.24 5.24 8.25
N THR A 75 -3.44 5.69 7.88
CA THR A 75 -4.67 5.47 8.63
C THR A 75 -5.43 4.30 8.02
N PHE A 76 -6.03 3.47 8.87
CA PHE A 76 -6.71 2.25 8.43
C PHE A 76 -8.20 2.28 8.77
N ARG A 77 -8.98 1.62 7.92
CA ARG A 77 -10.38 1.27 8.20
C ARG A 77 -10.63 -0.19 7.86
N TRP A 78 -11.50 -0.81 8.64
CA TRP A 78 -11.87 -2.21 8.48
C TRP A 78 -13.38 -2.37 8.33
N ALA A 79 -13.81 -3.34 7.54
CA ALA A 79 -15.20 -3.75 7.46
C ALA A 79 -15.31 -5.28 7.34
N LEU A 80 -16.35 -5.84 7.94
CA LEU A 80 -16.83 -7.17 7.60
C LEU A 80 -17.82 -7.02 6.46
N ASN A 81 -17.66 -7.83 5.41
CA ASN A 81 -18.60 -7.94 4.31
C ASN A 81 -19.07 -9.39 4.22
N ASN A 82 -20.33 -9.63 4.60
CA ASN A 82 -20.97 -10.94 4.51
C ASN A 82 -22.19 -10.86 3.55
N SER A 83 -22.96 -11.94 3.46
CA SER A 83 -24.14 -11.99 2.58
C SER A 83 -25.33 -11.13 3.04
N ILE A 84 -25.27 -10.56 4.23
CA ILE A 84 -26.36 -9.78 4.83
C ILE A 84 -26.04 -8.29 4.77
N GLU A 85 -24.84 -7.91 5.21
CA GLU A 85 -24.45 -6.53 5.42
C GLU A 85 -22.94 -6.31 5.32
N SER A 86 -22.58 -5.03 5.15
CA SER A 86 -21.22 -4.55 5.35
C SER A 86 -21.15 -3.69 6.61
N VAL A 87 -20.37 -4.15 7.59
CA VAL A 87 -20.29 -3.53 8.92
C VAL A 87 -18.88 -3.03 9.17
N ALA A 88 -18.75 -1.76 9.56
CA ALA A 88 -17.47 -1.18 9.95
C ALA A 88 -16.98 -1.80 11.27
N LEU A 89 -15.70 -2.18 11.31
CA LEU A 89 -15.06 -2.77 12.49
C LEU A 89 -14.10 -1.76 13.10
N HIS A 90 -14.05 -1.70 14.44
CA HIS A 90 -13.27 -0.70 15.18
C HIS A 90 -12.27 -1.32 16.16
N ASN A 91 -12.36 -2.63 16.41
CA ASN A 91 -11.46 -3.34 17.32
C ASN A 91 -10.15 -3.75 16.61
N PHE A 92 -9.41 -2.77 16.10
CA PHE A 92 -8.13 -2.98 15.45
C PHE A 92 -7.07 -2.04 16.02
N THR A 93 -5.82 -2.43 15.89
CA THR A 93 -4.66 -1.58 16.17
C THR A 93 -3.92 -1.29 14.87
N SER A 94 -3.25 -0.14 14.80
CA SER A 94 -2.50 0.28 13.62
C SER A 94 -1.17 0.89 14.03
N HIS A 95 -0.13 0.61 13.27
CA HIS A 95 1.21 1.17 13.47
C HIS A 95 1.95 1.27 12.13
N GLY A 96 2.25 2.49 11.71
CA GLY A 96 2.88 2.76 10.41
C GLY A 96 2.06 2.18 9.27
N ALA A 97 2.66 1.28 8.49
CA ALA A 97 2.03 0.62 7.34
C ALA A 97 1.32 -0.71 7.67
N TYR A 98 1.12 -1.01 8.95
CA TYR A 98 0.48 -2.25 9.43
C TYR A 98 -0.78 -1.97 10.23
N SER A 99 -1.79 -2.83 10.09
CA SER A 99 -2.95 -2.88 10.98
C SER A 99 -3.35 -4.30 11.30
N VAL A 100 -3.72 -4.54 12.56
CA VAL A 100 -4.12 -5.85 13.07
C VAL A 100 -5.52 -5.76 13.66
N LEU A 101 -6.45 -6.50 13.07
CA LEU A 101 -7.82 -6.66 13.54
C LEU A 101 -7.93 -7.95 14.37
N THR A 102 -8.46 -7.84 15.58
CA THR A 102 -8.82 -9.01 16.40
C THR A 102 -10.28 -9.36 16.13
N PHE A 103 -10.52 -10.47 15.44
CA PHE A 103 -11.85 -10.90 15.02
C PHE A 103 -12.26 -12.20 15.72
N THR A 104 -13.52 -12.28 16.17
CA THR A 104 -14.06 -13.46 16.87
C THR A 104 -15.48 -13.75 16.35
N PRO A 105 -15.65 -14.70 15.41
CA PRO A 105 -16.96 -15.00 14.87
C PRO A 105 -17.82 -15.78 15.88
N LYS A 106 -19.01 -15.26 16.17
CA LYS A 106 -19.96 -15.85 17.12
C LYS A 106 -21.06 -16.66 16.45
N ALA A 107 -21.34 -16.42 15.18
CA ALA A 107 -22.40 -17.08 14.42
C ALA A 107 -22.00 -17.29 12.95
N MET A 108 -22.67 -18.22 12.27
CA MET A 108 -22.44 -18.53 10.85
C MET A 108 -22.51 -17.31 9.91
N PRO A 109 -23.42 -16.33 10.10
CA PRO A 109 -23.45 -15.13 9.26
C PRO A 109 -22.24 -14.20 9.43
N GLU A 110 -21.49 -14.30 10.53
CA GLU A 110 -20.31 -13.45 10.76
C GLU A 110 -19.08 -13.96 9.99
N PHE A 111 -19.15 -15.15 9.39
CA PHE A 111 -18.14 -15.60 8.43
C PHE A 111 -18.34 -14.83 7.12
N GLY A 112 -17.28 -14.18 6.66
CA GLY A 112 -17.33 -13.33 5.47
C GLY A 112 -15.95 -12.79 5.11
N ALA A 113 -15.95 -11.82 4.19
CA ALA A 113 -14.74 -11.14 3.77
C ALA A 113 -14.43 -9.99 4.74
N LEU A 114 -13.25 -10.03 5.35
CA LEU A 114 -12.71 -8.88 6.08
C LEU A 114 -11.98 -7.98 5.10
N LEU A 115 -12.44 -6.75 4.98
CA LEU A 115 -11.92 -5.74 4.08
C LEU A 115 -11.13 -4.70 4.89
N CYS A 116 -9.96 -4.33 4.38
CA CYS A 116 -9.07 -3.34 4.98
C CYS A 116 -8.66 -2.34 3.91
N TRP A 117 -8.63 -1.05 4.27
CA TRP A 117 -8.12 0.01 3.40
C TRP A 117 -7.16 0.91 4.15
N GLY A 118 -6.02 1.21 3.52
CA GLY A 118 -5.06 2.21 3.98
C GLY A 118 -5.28 3.56 3.31
N ARG A 119 -5.07 4.64 4.06
CA ARG A 119 -5.04 6.02 3.54
C ARG A 119 -3.83 6.77 4.09
N ASN A 120 -3.09 7.44 3.20
CA ASN A 120 -2.06 8.41 3.56
C ASN A 120 -2.44 9.79 3.00
N VAL A 121 -1.53 10.77 3.13
CA VAL A 121 -1.74 12.15 2.63
C VAL A 121 -1.84 12.26 1.10
N VAL A 122 -1.36 11.27 0.35
CA VAL A 122 -1.44 11.24 -1.12
C VAL A 122 -2.82 10.77 -1.57
N GLY A 123 -3.41 9.85 -0.84
CA GLY A 123 -4.77 9.37 -1.11
C GLY A 123 -5.12 8.08 -0.38
N GLU A 124 -6.31 7.58 -0.73
CA GLU A 124 -6.79 6.28 -0.28
C GLU A 124 -6.37 5.19 -1.25
N GLN A 125 -6.12 4.01 -0.70
CA GLN A 125 -5.90 2.80 -1.45
C GLN A 125 -7.03 2.56 -2.46
N LYS A 126 -6.64 2.23 -3.69
CA LYS A 126 -7.56 1.77 -4.72
C LYS A 126 -7.57 0.25 -4.75
N GLU A 127 -8.74 -0.31 -5.07
CA GLU A 127 -8.93 -1.74 -5.35
C GLU A 127 -8.11 -2.19 -6.56
#